data_AF-A0A924B1R5-F1
#
_entry.id   AF-A0A924B1R5-F1
#
_cell.length_a   1.000
_cell.length_b   1.000
_cell.length_c   1.000
_cell.angle_alpha   90.00
_cell.angle_beta   90.00
_cell.angle_gamma   90.00
#
_symmetry.space_group_name_H-M   'P 1'
#
loop_
_entity.id
_entity.type
_entity.pdbx_description
1 polymer ?
#
loop_
_entity_poly.entity_id
_entity_poly.type
_entity_poly.pdbx_seq_one_letter_code
_entity_poly.pdbx_strand_id
1 'polypeptide(L)'
;GTNELSGTVAAGGAAIKISQLTPKDFARAHWSRPLVVVLHQPGAILDQELLASVNSALSHSSTLVRKDTLLLTYTPKELKRYGDLLSKLGLLQSPGVAVVNRGGAIQNFWPGYVDASLLRKVIQIAAATKPCKVANEDAGAAIADPTKGAAAKAPVSNLANAATLATGGTVAPAVDPNASVETQAEKDNSTLKLLN
;
A
#
# COMPACT_ATOMS: atom_id res chain seq x y z
N GLY A 1 11.45 29.71 5.91
CA GLY A 1 10.16 29.11 5.51
C GLY A 1 10.27 27.61 5.68
N THR A 2 9.72 27.09 6.76
CA THR A 2 9.62 25.65 7.03
C THR A 2 8.46 25.10 6.21
N ASN A 3 8.78 24.45 5.08
CA ASN A 3 7.80 23.61 4.39
C ASN A 3 7.64 22.33 5.20
N GLU A 4 6.71 22.34 6.15
CA GLU A 4 6.24 21.14 6.80
C GLU A 4 5.48 20.34 5.74
N LEU A 5 6.17 19.40 5.10
CA LEU A 5 5.58 18.30 4.35
C LEU A 5 4.78 17.46 5.36
N SER A 6 3.56 17.89 5.67
CA SER A 6 2.55 17.05 6.32
C SER A 6 2.16 15.95 5.34
N GLY A 7 3.05 14.97 5.16
CA GLY A 7 2.75 13.73 4.50
C GLY A 7 1.79 12.97 5.38
N THR A 8 0.49 13.06 5.10
CA THR A 8 -0.50 12.19 5.71
C THR A 8 -0.13 10.76 5.33
N VAL A 9 0.52 10.04 6.25
CA VAL A 9 0.82 8.62 6.07
C VAL A 9 -0.53 7.92 5.94
N ALA A 10 -0.75 7.26 4.80
CA ALA A 10 -2.02 6.61 4.54
C ALA A 10 -2.21 5.45 5.52
N ALA A 11 -3.17 5.60 6.44
CA ALA A 11 -3.62 4.52 7.28
C ALA A 11 -4.34 3.46 6.42
N GLY A 12 -4.15 2.17 6.74
CA GLY A 12 -4.90 1.09 6.12
C GLY A 12 -6.41 1.37 6.19
N GLY A 13 -7.11 1.21 5.08
CA GLY A 13 -8.53 1.55 4.92
C GLY A 13 -8.80 2.90 4.24
N ALA A 14 -7.79 3.75 4.04
CA ALA A 14 -7.96 5.01 3.33
C ALA A 14 -8.27 4.79 1.83
N ALA A 15 -9.32 5.46 1.33
CA ALA A 15 -9.63 5.51 -0.09
C ALA A 15 -8.65 6.45 -0.81
N ILE A 16 -8.09 5.99 -1.93
CA ILE A 16 -7.12 6.78 -2.70
C ILE A 16 -7.88 7.75 -3.61
N LYS A 17 -7.70 9.05 -3.38
CA LYS A 17 -8.23 10.07 -4.29
C LYS A 17 -7.36 10.16 -5.55
N ILE A 18 -7.90 9.79 -6.71
CA ILE A 18 -7.22 9.94 -8.00
C ILE A 18 -7.04 11.43 -8.32
N SER A 19 -5.84 11.82 -8.72
CA SER A 19 -5.47 13.18 -9.14
C SER A 19 -5.12 13.19 -10.63
N GLN A 20 -5.02 14.38 -11.22
CA GLN A 20 -4.48 14.56 -12.57
C GLN A 20 -3.03 14.08 -12.71
N LEU A 21 -2.29 14.02 -11.59
CA LEU A 21 -0.91 13.52 -11.53
C LEU A 21 -0.82 12.01 -11.37
N THR A 22 -1.93 11.33 -11.14
CA THR A 22 -1.96 9.88 -10.96
C THR A 22 -1.79 9.18 -12.32
N PRO A 23 -0.93 8.14 -12.43
CA PRO A 23 -0.73 7.41 -13.67
C PRO A 23 -2.03 6.88 -14.27
N LYS A 24 -2.16 7.00 -15.59
CA LYS A 24 -3.36 6.56 -16.32
C LYS A 24 -3.65 5.08 -16.10
N ASP A 25 -2.62 4.25 -16.02
CA ASP A 25 -2.75 2.80 -15.79
C ASP A 25 -3.37 2.50 -14.42
N PHE A 26 -2.90 3.21 -13.38
CA PHE A 26 -3.48 3.11 -12.04
C PHE A 26 -4.92 3.62 -12.03
N ALA A 27 -5.18 4.79 -12.62
CA ALA A 27 -6.51 5.40 -12.64
C ALA A 27 -7.55 4.51 -13.34
N ARG A 28 -7.17 3.80 -14.40
CA ARG A 28 -8.03 2.84 -15.11
C ARG A 28 -8.29 1.57 -14.30
N ALA A 29 -7.28 1.10 -13.56
CA ALA A 29 -7.36 -0.18 -12.86
C ALA A 29 -7.97 -0.08 -11.45
N HIS A 30 -7.84 1.07 -10.78
CA HIS A 30 -8.21 1.32 -9.38
C HIS A 30 -9.66 0.96 -8.99
N TRP A 31 -10.58 0.91 -9.96
CA TRP A 31 -11.99 0.57 -9.73
C TRP A 31 -12.43 -0.77 -10.32
N SER A 32 -11.57 -1.43 -11.09
CA SER A 32 -11.91 -2.67 -11.80
C SER A 32 -11.25 -3.89 -11.17
N ARG A 33 -10.03 -3.73 -10.67
CA ARG A 33 -9.13 -4.83 -10.34
C ARG A 33 -8.35 -4.54 -9.07
N PRO A 34 -8.07 -5.54 -8.22
CA PRO A 34 -7.13 -5.35 -7.12
C PRO A 34 -5.74 -5.06 -7.68
N LEU A 35 -5.01 -4.17 -7.00
CA LEU A 35 -3.70 -3.70 -7.43
C LEU A 35 -2.66 -4.07 -6.38
N VAL A 36 -1.53 -4.57 -6.85
CA VAL A 36 -0.32 -4.72 -6.06
C VAL A 36 0.69 -3.73 -6.60
N VAL A 37 1.06 -2.74 -5.79
CA VAL A 37 2.02 -1.71 -6.15
C VAL A 37 3.32 -1.99 -5.42
N VAL A 38 4.41 -2.15 -6.16
CA VAL A 38 5.74 -2.43 -5.61
C VAL A 38 6.68 -1.30 -5.98
N LEU A 39 7.27 -0.65 -4.99
CA LEU A 39 8.38 0.29 -5.16
C LEU A 39 9.67 -0.48 -4.91
N HIS A 40 10.53 -0.55 -5.93
CA HIS A 40 11.78 -1.28 -5.83
C HIS A 40 12.95 -0.56 -6.52
N GLN A 41 14.16 -0.77 -6.02
CA GLN A 41 15.40 -0.32 -6.64
C GLN A 41 16.07 -1.47 -7.40
N PRO A 42 16.22 -1.39 -8.73
CA PRO A 42 16.94 -2.40 -9.50
C PRO A 42 18.38 -2.57 -8.99
N GLY A 43 18.80 -3.83 -8.80
CA GLY A 43 20.15 -4.19 -8.34
C GLY A 43 20.29 -4.35 -6.83
N ALA A 44 19.31 -3.93 -6.02
CA ALA A 44 19.31 -4.21 -4.59
C ALA A 44 18.77 -5.63 -4.31
N ILE A 45 19.45 -6.37 -3.44
CA ILE A 45 19.14 -7.79 -3.15
C ILE A 45 17.74 -7.90 -2.51
N LEU A 46 17.47 -7.08 -1.49
CA LEU A 46 16.18 -7.09 -0.79
C LEU A 46 15.00 -6.76 -1.72
N ASP A 47 15.21 -5.87 -2.68
CA ASP A 47 14.22 -5.51 -3.69
C ASP A 47 13.94 -6.65 -4.67
N GLN A 48 14.97 -7.43 -5.04
CA GLN A 48 14.80 -8.64 -5.84
C GLN A 48 14.05 -9.74 -5.08
N GLU A 49 14.36 -9.93 -3.80
CA GLU A 49 13.65 -10.89 -2.94
C GLU A 49 12.18 -10.49 -2.73
N LEU A 50 11.89 -9.20 -2.57
CA LEU A 50 10.52 -8.71 -2.49
C LEU A 50 9.77 -8.98 -3.80
N LEU A 51 10.37 -8.65 -4.96
CA LEU A 51 9.76 -8.94 -6.26
C LEU A 51 9.55 -10.44 -6.48
N ALA A 52 10.51 -11.28 -6.10
CA ALA A 52 10.37 -12.73 -6.15
C ALA A 52 9.22 -13.21 -5.27
N SER A 53 9.07 -12.64 -4.07
CA SER A 53 7.99 -12.96 -3.13
C SER A 53 6.62 -12.55 -3.67
N VAL A 54 6.50 -11.37 -4.29
CA VAL A 54 5.26 -10.92 -4.94
C VAL A 54 4.90 -11.82 -6.12
N ASN A 55 5.87 -12.15 -6.98
CA ASN A 55 5.65 -13.06 -8.10
C ASN A 55 5.28 -14.47 -7.64
N SER A 56 5.91 -14.96 -6.57
CA SER A 56 5.57 -16.23 -5.94
C SER A 56 4.15 -16.20 -5.37
N ALA A 57 3.75 -15.14 -4.67
CA ALA A 57 2.40 -14.98 -4.13
C ALA A 57 1.33 -14.99 -5.23
N LEU A 58 1.57 -14.29 -6.35
CA LEU A 58 0.69 -14.30 -7.52
C LEU A 58 0.69 -15.66 -8.24
N SER A 59 1.83 -16.36 -8.24
CA SER A 59 1.95 -17.68 -8.84
C SER A 59 1.21 -18.76 -8.05
N HIS A 60 1.23 -18.71 -6.72
CA HIS A 60 0.51 -19.64 -5.85
C HIS A 60 -0.96 -19.24 -5.61
N SER A 61 -1.40 -18.12 -6.19
CA SER A 61 -2.80 -17.71 -6.19
C SER A 61 -3.58 -18.42 -7.28
N SER A 62 -4.91 -18.51 -7.12
CA SER A 62 -5.77 -19.12 -8.13
C SER A 62 -5.65 -18.38 -9.47
N THR A 63 -5.86 -19.10 -10.58
CA THR A 63 -5.79 -18.53 -11.93
C THR A 63 -6.69 -17.31 -12.11
N LEU A 64 -7.85 -17.28 -11.43
CA LEU A 64 -8.75 -16.13 -11.41
C LEU A 64 -8.13 -14.92 -10.73
N VAL A 65 -7.55 -15.10 -9.54
CA VAL A 65 -6.87 -14.02 -8.81
C VAL A 65 -5.68 -13.51 -9.62
N ARG A 66 -4.89 -14.39 -10.24
CA ARG A 66 -3.75 -13.95 -11.06
C ARG A 66 -4.18 -13.14 -12.29
N LYS A 67 -5.25 -13.55 -12.98
CA LYS A 67 -5.78 -12.83 -14.15
C LYS A 67 -6.45 -11.52 -13.77
N ASP A 68 -6.97 -11.42 -12.56
CA ASP A 68 -7.73 -10.27 -12.09
C ASP A 68 -6.90 -9.27 -11.28
N THR A 69 -5.78 -9.67 -10.68
CA THR A 69 -4.88 -8.75 -9.99
C THR A 69 -3.91 -8.09 -10.97
N LEU A 70 -3.69 -6.78 -10.85
CA LEU A 70 -2.69 -6.06 -11.64
C LEU A 70 -1.48 -5.73 -10.75
N LEU A 71 -0.30 -6.19 -11.19
CA LEU A 71 0.98 -5.86 -10.56
C LEU A 71 1.57 -4.62 -11.24
N LEU A 72 1.83 -3.58 -10.45
CA LEU A 72 2.47 -2.34 -10.88
C LEU A 72 3.82 -2.21 -10.15
N THR A 73 4.90 -2.27 -10.91
CA THR A 73 6.26 -2.12 -10.39
C THR A 73 6.80 -0.74 -10.72
N TYR A 74 7.38 -0.08 -9.72
CA TYR A 74 7.90 1.28 -9.84
C TYR A 74 9.34 1.35 -9.36
N THR A 75 10.12 2.19 -10.04
CA THR A 75 11.50 2.48 -9.65
C THR A 75 11.64 3.94 -9.19
N PRO A 76 12.55 4.24 -8.23
CA PRO A 76 12.79 5.62 -7.78
C PRO A 76 13.17 6.57 -8.93
N LYS A 77 13.83 6.07 -9.97
CA LYS A 77 14.24 6.86 -11.14
C LYS A 77 13.06 7.44 -11.91
N GLU A 78 11.90 6.82 -11.80
CA GLU A 78 10.68 7.16 -12.54
C GLU A 78 9.63 7.85 -11.65
N LEU A 79 9.97 8.25 -10.42
CA LEU A 79 9.09 8.98 -9.49
C LEU A 79 8.35 10.14 -10.17
N LYS A 80 9.05 10.91 -11.03
CA LYS A 80 8.45 12.02 -11.78
C LYS A 80 7.31 11.61 -12.71
N ARG A 81 7.34 10.39 -13.26
CA ARG A 81 6.28 9.84 -14.12
C ARG A 81 5.09 9.33 -13.31
N TYR A 82 5.31 8.97 -12.05
CA TYR A 82 4.28 8.41 -11.17
C TYR A 82 3.55 9.46 -10.33
N GLY A 83 3.99 10.71 -10.40
CA GLY A 83 3.32 11.86 -9.82
C GLY A 83 3.13 11.72 -8.32
N ASP A 84 1.88 11.79 -7.86
CA ASP A 84 1.52 11.77 -6.45
C ASP A 84 1.12 10.38 -5.93
N LEU A 85 1.16 9.34 -6.77
CA LEU A 85 0.65 8.02 -6.42
C LEU A 85 1.43 7.39 -5.27
N LEU A 86 2.76 7.37 -5.35
CA LEU A 86 3.61 6.73 -4.34
C LEU A 86 3.48 7.42 -2.98
N SER A 87 3.38 8.76 -2.97
CA SER A 87 3.12 9.53 -1.75
C SER A 87 1.77 9.20 -1.12
N LYS A 88 0.71 9.05 -1.94
CA LYS A 88 -0.63 8.65 -1.45
C LYS A 88 -0.67 7.24 -0.90
N LEU A 89 0.16 6.35 -1.42
CA LEU A 89 0.28 4.97 -0.95
C LEU A 89 1.18 4.85 0.29
N GLY A 90 1.86 5.92 0.69
CA GLY A 90 2.88 5.87 1.74
C GLY A 90 4.18 5.15 1.33
N LEU A 91 4.37 4.90 0.03
CA LEU A 91 5.55 4.25 -0.53
C LEU A 91 6.65 5.29 -0.81
N LEU A 92 7.27 5.78 0.26
CA LEU A 92 8.32 6.81 0.18
C LEU A 92 9.73 6.23 0.10
N GLN A 93 9.91 4.95 0.42
CA GLN A 93 11.20 4.27 0.49
C GLN A 93 11.12 2.89 -0.16
N SER A 94 12.21 2.48 -0.82
CA SER A 94 12.39 1.13 -1.35
C SER A 94 13.21 0.27 -0.37
N PRO A 95 12.91 -1.04 -0.25
CA PRO A 95 11.78 -1.74 -0.88
C PRO A 95 10.45 -1.39 -0.19
N GLY A 96 9.35 -1.39 -0.94
CA GLY A 96 8.03 -1.17 -0.37
C GLY A 96 6.92 -1.77 -1.23
N VAL A 97 5.83 -2.21 -0.60
CA VAL A 97 4.67 -2.78 -1.29
C VAL A 97 3.37 -2.32 -0.66
N ALA A 98 2.40 -1.99 -1.52
CA ALA A 98 1.04 -1.66 -1.13
C ALA A 98 0.06 -2.53 -1.90
N VAL A 99 -0.99 -3.00 -1.22
CA VAL A 99 -2.09 -3.73 -1.83
C VAL A 99 -3.34 -2.88 -1.74
N VAL A 100 -3.95 -2.61 -2.89
CA VAL A 100 -5.18 -1.84 -3.04
C VAL A 100 -6.28 -2.77 -3.50
N ASN A 101 -7.44 -2.68 -2.85
CA ASN A 101 -8.60 -3.50 -3.22
C ASN A 101 -9.29 -2.96 -4.49
N ARG A 102 -10.32 -3.68 -4.98
CA ARG A 102 -11.13 -3.25 -6.13
C ARG A 102 -11.91 -1.94 -5.92
N GLY A 103 -12.07 -1.51 -4.67
CA GLY A 103 -12.75 -0.27 -4.31
C GLY A 103 -11.80 0.92 -4.19
N GLY A 104 -10.52 0.75 -4.49
CA GLY A 104 -9.54 1.83 -4.40
C GLY A 104 -9.05 2.17 -3.00
N ALA A 105 -9.37 1.35 -2.01
CA ALA A 105 -8.87 1.51 -0.66
C ALA A 105 -7.58 0.72 -0.45
N ILE A 106 -6.63 1.36 0.23
CA ILE A 106 -5.38 0.72 0.64
C ILE A 106 -5.73 -0.33 1.68
N GLN A 107 -5.54 -1.60 1.35
CA GLN A 107 -5.80 -2.66 2.30
C GLN A 107 -4.65 -2.81 3.28
N ASN A 108 -3.43 -2.86 2.76
CA ASN A 108 -2.21 -2.90 3.55
C ASN A 108 -1.06 -2.22 2.79
N PHE A 109 -0.10 -1.69 3.53
CA PHE A 109 1.17 -1.23 3.01
C PHE A 109 2.29 -1.69 3.93
N TRP A 110 3.46 -1.97 3.36
CA TRP A 110 4.66 -2.36 4.08
C TRP A 110 5.85 -1.60 3.54
N PRO A 111 6.55 -0.79 4.38
CA PRO A 111 7.76 -0.07 4.00
C PRO A 111 8.99 -0.98 4.11
N GLY A 112 8.96 -2.16 3.49
CA GLY A 112 10.06 -3.11 3.54
C GLY A 112 9.77 -4.44 2.86
N TYR A 113 10.63 -5.42 3.16
CA TYR A 113 10.42 -6.80 2.75
C TYR A 113 9.19 -7.40 3.42
N VAL A 114 8.46 -8.24 2.68
CA VAL A 114 7.32 -8.99 3.19
C VAL A 114 7.31 -10.38 2.57
N ASP A 115 6.97 -11.37 3.39
CA ASP A 115 6.91 -12.76 2.97
C ASP A 115 5.80 -13.04 1.95
N ALA A 116 6.07 -13.98 1.03
CA ALA A 116 5.15 -14.40 -0.01
C ALA A 116 3.82 -14.95 0.55
N SER A 117 3.83 -15.61 1.70
CA SER A 117 2.64 -16.20 2.33
C SER A 117 1.69 -15.12 2.83
N LEU A 118 2.23 -14.06 3.44
CA LEU A 118 1.44 -12.92 3.89
C LEU A 118 0.88 -12.15 2.68
N LEU A 119 1.70 -11.89 1.67
CA LEU A 119 1.26 -11.26 0.42
C LEU A 119 0.14 -12.05 -0.24
N ARG A 120 0.26 -13.38 -0.33
CA ARG A 120 -0.78 -14.25 -0.90
C ARG A 120 -2.10 -14.09 -0.17
N LYS A 121 -2.09 -14.13 1.17
CA LYS A 121 -3.30 -13.96 1.98
C LYS A 121 -3.95 -12.60 1.73
N VAL A 122 -3.16 -11.53 1.70
CA VAL A 122 -3.70 -10.18 1.49
C VAL A 122 -4.22 -9.99 0.07
N ILE A 123 -3.52 -10.47 -0.95
CA ILE A 123 -3.98 -10.43 -2.34
C ILE A 123 -5.31 -11.18 -2.49
N GLN A 124 -5.48 -12.32 -1.82
CA GLN A 124 -6.75 -13.06 -1.83
C GLN A 124 -7.88 -12.26 -1.19
N ILE A 125 -7.64 -11.59 -0.06
CA ILE A 125 -8.64 -10.74 0.59
C ILE A 125 -8.99 -9.53 -0.30
N ALA A 126 -7.98 -8.89 -0.91
CA ALA A 126 -8.17 -7.79 -1.86
C ALA A 126 -9.04 -8.21 -3.05
N ALA A 127 -8.80 -9.41 -3.60
CA ALA A 127 -9.55 -9.96 -4.71
C ALA A 127 -10.97 -10.40 -4.33
N ALA A 128 -11.18 -10.86 -3.09
CA ALA A 128 -12.49 -11.21 -2.56
C ALA A 128 -13.35 -9.98 -2.21
N THR A 129 -12.73 -8.79 -2.11
CA THR A 129 -13.45 -7.56 -1.81
C THR A 129 -14.35 -7.19 -2.98
N LYS A 130 -15.66 -7.07 -2.72
CA LYS A 130 -16.63 -6.64 -3.73
C LYS A 130 -16.27 -5.23 -4.20
N PRO A 131 -16.36 -4.93 -5.51
CA PRO A 131 -16.20 -3.56 -5.97
C PRO A 131 -17.25 -2.72 -5.24
N CYS A 132 -16.82 -1.69 -4.52
CA CYS A 132 -17.74 -0.71 -3.96
C CYS A 132 -18.43 -0.08 -5.17
N LYS A 133 -19.72 -0.40 -5.36
CA LYS A 133 -20.55 0.33 -6.31
C LYS A 133 -20.54 1.75 -5.81
N VAL A 134 -19.76 2.61 -6.45
CA VAL A 134 -19.76 4.03 -6.15
C VAL A 134 -21.22 4.43 -6.27
N ALA A 135 -21.83 4.80 -5.16
CA ALA A 135 -23.11 5.46 -5.19
C ALA A 135 -22.84 6.77 -5.92
N ASN A 136 -22.94 6.74 -7.25
CA ASN A 136 -23.28 7.90 -8.05
C ASN A 136 -24.74 8.23 -7.69
N GLU A 137 -24.95 8.64 -6.45
CA GLU A 137 -26.11 9.43 -6.08
C GLU A 137 -25.66 10.89 -6.30
N ASP A 138 -26.15 11.41 -7.41
CA ASP A 138 -26.64 12.78 -7.49
C ASP A 138 -25.67 13.91 -7.10
N ALA A 139 -24.79 14.27 -8.04
CA ALA A 139 -24.29 15.64 -8.12
C ALA A 139 -24.37 16.14 -9.56
N GLY A 140 -25.54 15.96 -10.17
CA GLY A 140 -26.02 16.86 -11.22
C GLY A 140 -26.42 18.21 -10.62
N ALA A 141 -25.55 18.83 -9.83
CA ALA A 141 -25.74 20.23 -9.45
C ALA A 141 -25.30 21.06 -10.66
N ALA A 142 -26.30 21.50 -11.42
CA ALA A 142 -26.17 22.53 -12.43
C ALA A 142 -25.26 23.65 -11.91
N ILE A 143 -24.18 23.90 -12.64
CA ILE A 143 -23.36 25.11 -12.53
C ILE A 143 -24.27 26.30 -12.86
N ALA A 144 -24.91 26.83 -11.84
CA ALA A 144 -25.54 28.14 -11.91
C ALA A 144 -24.45 29.21 -11.85
N ASP A 145 -24.47 30.04 -12.89
CA ASP A 145 -23.69 31.24 -13.11
C ASP A 145 -23.53 32.12 -11.85
N PRO A 146 -22.30 32.45 -11.39
CA PRO A 146 -22.09 33.30 -10.22
C PRO A 146 -22.04 34.78 -10.63
N THR A 147 -23.14 35.31 -11.16
CA THR A 147 -23.28 36.76 -11.41
C THR A 147 -24.52 37.33 -10.71
N LYS A 148 -24.57 37.27 -9.37
CA LYS A 148 -25.29 38.28 -8.57
C LYS A 148 -24.98 38.17 -7.08
N GLY A 149 -24.42 39.24 -6.52
CA GLY A 149 -24.02 39.31 -5.13
C GLY A 149 -25.17 39.49 -4.13
N ALA A 150 -24.89 39.17 -2.88
CA ALA A 150 -25.35 39.90 -1.71
C ALA A 150 -24.53 39.41 -0.49
N ALA A 151 -23.95 40.37 0.23
CA ALA A 151 -23.21 40.14 1.46
C ALA A 151 -24.13 39.59 2.57
N ALA A 152 -23.73 38.48 3.19
CA ALA A 152 -24.30 38.03 4.45
C ALA A 152 -23.17 37.71 5.44
N LYS A 153 -23.18 38.46 6.55
CA LYS A 153 -22.30 38.31 7.72
C LYS A 153 -22.31 36.87 8.24
N ALA A 154 -21.13 36.28 8.38
CA ALA A 154 -20.95 35.07 9.19
C ALA A 154 -20.77 35.45 10.68
N PRO A 155 -21.44 34.76 11.63
CA PRO A 155 -21.10 34.83 13.04
C PRO A 155 -19.86 33.99 13.32
N VAL A 156 -18.95 34.57 14.10
CA VAL A 156 -17.76 33.92 14.66
C VAL A 156 -18.19 32.96 15.78
N SER A 157 -18.13 31.66 15.52
CA SER A 157 -18.18 30.64 16.58
C SER A 157 -16.76 30.26 16.97
N ASN A 158 -16.33 30.90 18.04
CA ASN A 158 -15.19 30.53 18.86
C ASN A 158 -15.69 29.50 19.89
N LEU A 159 -15.16 28.28 19.93
CA LEU A 159 -15.18 27.49 21.16
C LEU A 159 -14.02 26.50 21.22
N ALA A 160 -13.13 26.81 22.15
CA ALA A 160 -12.10 25.95 22.67
C ALA A 160 -12.71 24.70 23.34
N ASN A 161 -12.03 23.57 23.18
CA ASN A 161 -12.03 22.48 24.17
C ASN A 161 -10.60 21.92 24.15
N ALA A 162 -9.74 22.37 25.07
CA ALA A 162 -9.58 21.84 26.42
C ALA A 162 -8.92 20.45 26.41
N ALA A 163 -7.65 20.48 26.76
CA ALA A 163 -6.79 19.36 27.08
C ALA A 163 -7.42 18.45 28.15
N THR A 164 -7.16 17.14 28.07
CA THR A 164 -7.09 16.29 29.25
C THR A 164 -6.01 15.24 29.05
N LEU A 165 -5.06 15.28 29.98
CA LEU A 165 -3.99 14.32 30.23
C LEU A 165 -4.52 12.88 30.29
N ALA A 166 -3.80 11.95 29.68
CA ALA A 166 -3.77 10.55 30.12
C ALA A 166 -2.31 10.12 30.29
N THR A 167 -1.94 10.06 31.57
CA THR A 167 -0.69 9.60 32.16
C THR A 167 -0.54 8.08 32.02
N GLY A 168 0.69 7.62 31.78
CA GLY A 168 1.26 6.44 32.45
C GLY A 168 0.96 5.06 31.84
N GLY A 169 2.02 4.40 31.35
CA GLY A 169 1.96 3.00 30.95
C GLY A 169 3.28 2.46 30.39
N THR A 170 4.39 2.66 31.10
CA THR A 170 5.65 1.96 30.81
C THR A 170 5.53 0.52 31.32
N VAL A 171 5.39 -0.44 30.41
CA VAL A 171 5.66 -1.86 30.69
C VAL A 171 6.70 -2.36 29.70
N ALA A 172 7.91 -2.54 30.22
CA ALA A 172 8.99 -3.24 29.56
C ALA A 172 8.69 -4.75 29.56
N PRO A 173 8.76 -5.45 28.42
CA PRO A 173 8.93 -6.89 28.44
C PRO A 173 10.42 -7.21 28.63
N ALA A 174 10.71 -7.89 29.74
CA ALA A 174 11.97 -8.58 29.96
C ALA A 174 12.18 -9.61 28.84
N VAL A 175 13.30 -9.49 28.11
CA VAL A 175 13.77 -10.53 27.21
C VAL A 175 14.95 -11.23 27.87
N ASP A 176 14.69 -12.49 28.19
CA ASP A 176 15.59 -13.53 28.66
C ASP A 176 16.75 -13.74 27.68
N PRO A 177 18.02 -13.59 28.08
CA PRO A 177 19.17 -13.89 27.24
C PRO A 177 19.63 -15.34 27.49
N ASN A 178 18.84 -16.33 27.10
CA ASN A 178 19.30 -17.72 27.13
C ASN A 178 18.57 -18.63 26.13
N ALA A 179 19.08 -18.70 24.91
CA ALA A 179 18.86 -19.87 24.07
C ALA A 179 20.10 -20.10 23.20
N SER A 180 20.86 -21.09 23.65
CA SER A 180 22.10 -21.58 23.10
C SER A 180 22.01 -21.94 21.62
N VAL A 181 23.15 -21.70 20.98
CA VAL A 181 23.66 -22.32 19.76
C VAL A 181 23.43 -23.84 19.78
N GLU A 182 22.78 -24.38 18.74
CA GLU A 182 23.04 -25.75 18.32
C GLU A 182 23.17 -25.80 16.79
N THR A 183 24.43 -25.96 16.38
CA THR A 183 24.89 -26.26 15.03
C THR A 183 24.57 -27.72 14.74
N GLN A 184 23.70 -28.02 13.76
CA GLN A 184 23.70 -29.32 13.11
C GLN A 184 24.37 -29.20 11.74
N ALA A 185 25.65 -29.57 11.75
CA ALA A 185 26.31 -30.19 10.62
C ALA A 185 25.72 -31.60 10.38
N GLU A 186 26.15 -32.24 9.28
CA GLU A 186 25.96 -33.68 8.96
C GLU A 186 24.68 -33.97 8.16
N LYS A 187 24.61 -34.77 7.07
CA LYS A 187 25.47 -35.74 6.37
C LYS A 187 24.94 -35.76 4.91
N ASP A 188 25.80 -35.75 3.89
CA ASP A 188 26.08 -36.93 3.07
C ASP A 188 24.85 -37.54 2.36
N ASN A 189 24.74 -37.35 1.04
CA ASN A 189 24.58 -38.53 0.17
C ASN A 189 24.99 -38.23 -1.28
N SER A 190 26.11 -38.82 -1.63
CA SER A 190 26.56 -39.11 -2.99
C SER A 190 25.52 -39.92 -3.76
N THR A 191 25.20 -39.57 -5.00
CA THR A 191 24.96 -40.60 -6.04
C THR A 191 25.22 -39.99 -7.42
N LEU A 192 26.45 -40.18 -7.88
CA LEU A 192 26.77 -40.27 -9.30
C LEU A 192 25.92 -41.38 -9.94
N LYS A 193 25.09 -41.03 -10.92
CA LYS A 193 24.67 -41.99 -11.96
C LYS A 193 25.16 -41.51 -13.31
N LEU A 194 26.38 -41.96 -13.59
CA LEU A 194 26.90 -42.20 -14.93
C LEU A 194 26.02 -43.29 -15.57
N LEU A 195 25.37 -43.01 -16.70
CA LEU A 195 24.91 -44.05 -17.63
C LEU A 195 25.16 -43.57 -19.06
N ASN A 196 26.04 -44.35 -19.70
CA ASN A 196 26.42 -44.51 -21.11
C ASN A 196 25.78 -43.60 -22.16
#